data_AF-A0A7S1SBX9-F1
#
_entry.id   AF-A0A7S1SBX9-F1
#
_cell.length_a   1.000
_cell.length_b   1.000
_cell.length_c   1.000
_cell.angle_alpha   90.00
_cell.angle_beta   90.00
_cell.angle_gamma   90.00
#
_symmetry.space_group_name_H-M   'P 1'
#
loop_
_entity.id
_entity.type
_entity.pdbx_description
1 polymer ?
#
loop_
_entity_poly.entity_id
_entity_poly.type
_entity_poly.pdbx_seq_one_letter_code
_entity_poly.pdbx_strand_id
1 'polypeptide(L)'
;SARKRVRQLTCPPTRNDTLRRVCGERPPLDEPAEELLGRRFALINVWRSLHPEPIERKPLGVLSPGSVPSEDIIVHEIHYEDRIGENYNARHGSGHVWWIFPGMSSSEVLLLKCWDSA
;
A
#
# COMPACT_ATOMS: atom_id res chain seq x y z
N SER A 1 4.62 -2.18 8.56
CA SER A 1 3.38 -2.87 9.01
C SER A 1 2.19 -1.91 9.02
N ALA A 2 0.96 -2.43 8.99
CA ALA A 2 -0.27 -1.64 8.99
C ALA A 2 -0.41 -0.77 10.25
N ARG A 3 -0.08 -1.31 11.44
CA ARG A 3 -0.07 -0.57 12.71
C ARG A 3 0.89 0.62 12.69
N LYS A 4 2.09 0.46 12.13
CA LYS A 4 3.05 1.58 11.96
C LYS A 4 2.47 2.70 11.09
N ARG A 5 1.72 2.33 10.04
CA ARG A 5 1.06 3.32 9.17
C ARG A 5 -0.04 4.08 9.90
N VAL A 6 -0.83 3.43 10.76
CA VAL A 6 -1.83 4.13 11.61
C VAL A 6 -1.14 5.19 12.49
N ARG A 7 -0.04 4.86 13.17
CA ARG A 7 0.72 5.85 13.97
C ARG A 7 1.29 7.00 13.13
N GLN A 8 1.67 6.76 11.88
CA GLN A 8 2.14 7.84 10.99
C GLN A 8 1.00 8.80 10.60
N LEU A 9 -0.22 8.30 10.46
CA LEU A 9 -1.39 9.10 10.09
C LEU A 9 -1.91 9.97 11.24
N THR A 10 -1.46 9.76 12.47
CA THR A 10 -1.72 10.66 13.62
C THR A 10 -0.63 11.72 13.80
N CYS A 11 0.38 11.76 12.91
CA CYS A 11 1.40 12.79 12.89
C CYS A 11 1.14 13.76 11.72
N PRO A 12 1.63 15.02 11.81
CA PRO A 12 1.64 15.94 10.67
C PRO A 12 2.27 15.32 9.41
N PRO A 13 1.70 15.57 8.22
CA PRO A 13 2.29 15.12 6.96
C PRO A 13 3.71 15.66 6.76
N THR A 14 4.63 14.83 6.29
CA THR A 14 6.00 15.26 5.98
C THR A 14 6.06 16.05 4.67
N ARG A 15 7.22 16.66 4.35
CA ARG A 15 7.39 17.53 3.17
C ARG A 15 6.97 16.87 1.85
N ASN A 16 7.17 15.57 1.71
CA ASN A 16 6.87 14.81 0.48
C ASN A 16 5.52 14.09 0.53
N ASP A 17 4.72 14.30 1.59
CA ASP A 17 3.42 13.66 1.72
C ASP A 17 2.35 14.44 0.94
N THR A 18 1.68 13.76 0.01
CA THR A 18 0.57 14.32 -0.77
C THR A 18 -0.58 14.82 0.12
N LEU A 19 -0.76 14.24 1.31
CA LEU A 19 -1.78 14.66 2.28
C LEU A 19 -1.54 16.07 2.82
N ARG A 20 -0.31 16.60 2.74
CA ARG A 20 -0.02 17.98 3.16
C ARG A 20 -0.86 19.01 2.38
N ARG A 21 -1.20 18.72 1.12
CA ARG A 21 -2.08 19.59 0.31
C ARG A 21 -3.51 19.65 0.82
N VAL A 22 -3.96 18.63 1.54
CA VAL A 22 -5.33 18.50 2.05
C VAL A 22 -5.41 18.93 3.51
N CYS A 23 -4.49 18.43 4.35
CA CYS A 23 -4.53 18.64 5.80
C CYS A 23 -3.61 19.77 6.28
N GLY A 24 -2.73 20.30 5.42
CA GLY A 24 -1.68 21.24 5.83
C GLY A 24 -0.72 20.57 6.81
N GLU A 25 -0.48 21.20 7.94
CA GLU A 25 0.38 20.68 9.02
C GLU A 25 -0.40 19.93 10.10
N ARG A 26 -1.71 19.74 9.90
CA ARG A 26 -2.52 18.95 10.83
C ARG A 26 -2.40 17.46 10.50
N PRO A 27 -2.41 16.58 11.50
CA PRO A 27 -2.53 15.15 11.28
C PRO A 27 -3.73 14.78 10.41
N PRO A 28 -3.60 13.78 9.52
CA PRO A 28 -4.75 13.21 8.82
C PRO A 28 -5.80 12.57 9.73
N LEU A 29 -5.38 12.02 10.88
CA LEU A 29 -6.24 11.42 11.89
C LEU A 29 -6.05 12.18 13.21
N ASP A 30 -7.15 12.72 13.74
CA ASP A 30 -7.14 13.57 14.94
C ASP A 30 -7.20 12.76 16.26
N GLU A 31 -7.54 11.48 16.22
CA GLU A 31 -7.58 10.58 17.39
C GLU A 31 -6.17 10.07 17.77
N PRO A 32 -5.88 9.87 19.07
CA PRO A 32 -4.61 9.26 19.49
C PRO A 32 -4.40 7.88 18.88
N ALA A 33 -3.16 7.60 18.45
CA ALA A 33 -2.86 6.36 17.74
C ALA A 33 -3.19 5.10 18.53
N GLU A 34 -2.97 5.10 19.85
CA GLU A 34 -3.24 3.94 20.69
C GLU A 34 -4.75 3.66 20.86
N GLU A 35 -5.60 4.69 20.80
CA GLU A 35 -7.05 4.51 20.77
C GLU A 35 -7.52 3.89 19.45
N LEU A 36 -6.96 4.37 18.33
CA LEU A 36 -7.23 3.80 17.00
C LEU A 36 -6.73 2.35 16.88
N LEU A 37 -5.55 2.06 17.41
CA LEU A 37 -4.95 0.71 17.40
C LEU A 37 -5.64 -0.25 18.38
N GLY A 38 -6.42 0.25 19.33
CA GLY A 38 -7.31 -0.54 20.19
C GLY A 38 -8.59 -1.00 19.49
N ARG A 39 -8.86 -0.52 18.27
CA ARG A 39 -10.03 -0.87 17.46
C ARG A 39 -9.61 -1.69 16.23
N ARG A 40 -10.57 -2.37 15.61
CA ARG A 40 -10.34 -2.98 14.29
C ARG A 40 -10.21 -1.88 13.24
N PHE A 41 -9.15 -1.94 12.45
CA PHE A 41 -8.92 -1.02 11.33
C PHE A 41 -8.52 -1.77 10.07
N ALA A 42 -8.75 -1.13 8.92
CA ALA A 42 -8.24 -1.57 7.64
C ALA A 42 -7.71 -0.35 6.87
N LEU A 43 -6.58 -0.55 6.20
CA LEU A 43 -6.01 0.38 5.24
C LEU A 43 -6.41 -0.11 3.84
N ILE A 44 -7.19 0.69 3.13
CA ILE A 44 -7.64 0.37 1.78
C ILE A 44 -6.82 1.21 0.80
N ASN A 45 -5.97 0.54 0.00
CA ASN A 45 -5.34 1.19 -1.14
C ASN A 45 -6.23 0.98 -2.36
N VAL A 46 -6.62 2.08 -3.00
CA VAL A 46 -7.42 2.06 -4.22
C VAL A 46 -6.50 2.23 -5.41
N TRP A 47 -6.51 1.26 -6.32
CA TRP A 47 -5.82 1.36 -7.60
C TRP A 47 -6.84 1.49 -8.72
N ARG A 48 -6.61 2.44 -9.63
CA ARG A 48 -7.49 2.70 -10.77
C ARG A 48 -6.70 3.21 -11.96
N SER A 49 -7.24 3.00 -13.16
CA SER A 49 -6.77 3.72 -14.34
C SER A 49 -7.09 5.21 -14.22
N LEU A 50 -6.12 6.05 -14.56
CA LEU A 50 -6.31 7.49 -14.76
C LEU A 50 -6.50 7.85 -16.24
N HIS A 51 -6.32 6.88 -17.15
CA HIS A 51 -6.55 7.08 -18.58
C HIS A 51 -8.03 6.88 -18.92
N PRO A 52 -8.59 7.68 -19.85
CA PRO A 52 -9.95 7.50 -20.34
C PRO A 52 -10.15 6.13 -20.99
N GLU A 53 -9.18 5.69 -21.78
CA GLU A 53 -9.20 4.42 -22.50
C GLU A 53 -8.84 3.23 -21.58
N PRO A 54 -9.40 2.03 -21.84
CA PRO A 54 -9.01 0.82 -21.15
C PRO A 54 -7.52 0.50 -21.21
N ILE A 55 -6.98 -0.11 -20.15
CA ILE A 55 -5.57 -0.53 -20.13
C ILE A 55 -5.35 -1.73 -21.06
N GLU A 56 -4.73 -1.49 -22.22
CA GLU A 56 -4.40 -2.52 -23.22
C GLU A 56 -3.00 -3.11 -23.07
N ARG A 57 -2.05 -2.36 -22.48
CA ARG A 57 -0.65 -2.78 -22.36
C ARG A 57 -0.20 -2.71 -20.91
N LYS A 58 0.55 -3.73 -20.48
CA LYS A 58 1.09 -3.87 -19.11
C LYS A 58 -0.02 -3.72 -18.05
N PRO A 59 -1.05 -4.59 -18.09
CA PRO A 59 -2.10 -4.56 -17.08
C PRO A 59 -1.53 -4.78 -15.68
N LEU A 60 -2.22 -4.27 -14.67
CA LEU A 60 -1.83 -4.53 -13.28
C LEU A 60 -1.95 -6.04 -13.01
N GLY A 61 -0.86 -6.62 -12.53
CA GLY A 61 -0.80 -7.98 -12.01
C GLY A 61 -0.58 -7.95 -10.50
N VAL A 62 -1.29 -8.81 -9.78
CA VAL A 62 -1.09 -9.05 -8.34
C VAL A 62 -0.77 -10.52 -8.11
N LEU A 63 0.12 -10.79 -7.16
CA LEU A 63 0.46 -12.14 -6.76
C LEU A 63 -0.54 -12.64 -5.72
N SER A 64 -0.97 -13.89 -5.85
CA SER A 64 -1.78 -14.55 -4.83
C SER A 64 -0.95 -14.67 -3.54
N PRO A 65 -1.45 -14.23 -2.37
CA PRO A 65 -0.71 -14.19 -1.11
C PRO A 65 -0.10 -15.53 -0.68
N GLY A 66 -0.72 -16.66 -1.05
CA GLY A 66 -0.25 -18.00 -0.71
C GLY A 66 0.73 -18.62 -1.72
N SER A 67 0.95 -17.96 -2.86
CA SER A 67 1.82 -18.48 -3.94
C SER A 67 3.25 -17.94 -3.91
N VAL A 68 3.54 -17.00 -3.00
CA VAL A 68 4.85 -16.37 -2.86
C VAL A 68 5.50 -16.91 -1.60
N PRO A 69 6.44 -17.87 -1.72
CA PRO A 69 7.11 -18.40 -0.56
C PRO A 69 8.10 -17.37 0.00
N SER A 70 8.41 -17.46 1.30
CA SER A 70 9.22 -16.45 2.01
C SER A 70 10.60 -16.23 1.39
N GLU A 71 11.21 -17.29 0.84
CA GLU A 71 12.50 -17.25 0.16
C GLU A 71 12.46 -16.44 -1.14
N ASP A 72 11.27 -16.21 -1.70
CA ASP A 72 11.11 -15.38 -2.89
C ASP A 72 10.96 -13.88 -2.54
N ILE A 73 10.77 -13.54 -1.26
CA ILE A 73 10.64 -12.18 -0.79
C ILE A 73 12.04 -11.62 -0.48
N ILE A 74 12.47 -10.64 -1.27
CA ILE A 74 13.74 -9.94 -1.12
C ILE A 74 13.48 -8.58 -0.47
N VAL A 75 14.11 -8.34 0.67
CA VAL A 75 14.07 -7.04 1.35
C VAL A 75 15.04 -6.11 0.66
N HIS A 76 14.55 -4.95 0.24
CA HIS A 76 15.33 -3.85 -0.27
C HIS A 76 15.26 -2.71 0.74
N GLU A 77 16.38 -2.43 1.39
CA GLU A 77 16.50 -1.31 2.33
C GLU A 77 16.76 0.00 1.59
N ILE A 78 16.03 1.03 1.97
CA ILE A 78 16.21 2.40 1.47
C ILE A 78 16.74 3.23 2.63
N HIS A 79 17.99 3.67 2.52
CA HIS A 79 18.67 4.43 3.56
C HIS A 79 18.35 5.93 3.36
N TYR A 80 17.52 6.47 4.25
CA TYR A 80 17.28 7.92 4.35
C TYR A 80 18.13 8.49 5.48
N GLU A 81 18.30 9.81 5.48
CA GLU A 81 19.07 10.53 6.52
C GLU A 81 18.54 10.26 7.94
N ASP A 82 17.22 10.13 8.09
CA ASP A 82 16.52 10.03 9.37
C ASP A 82 16.02 8.60 9.69
N ARG A 83 16.07 7.67 8.73
CA ARG A 83 15.53 6.31 8.90
C ARG A 83 15.99 5.34 7.82
N ILE A 84 15.91 4.05 8.14
CA ILE A 84 15.94 2.98 7.14
C ILE A 84 14.49 2.62 6.78
N GLY A 85 14.14 2.77 5.50
CA GLY A 85 12.92 2.24 4.91
C GLY A 85 13.14 0.84 4.37
N GLU A 86 12.09 0.04 4.24
CA GLU A 86 12.16 -1.30 3.68
C GLU A 86 11.03 -1.47 2.67
N ASN A 87 11.39 -1.96 1.48
CA ASN A 87 10.45 -2.43 0.48
C ASN A 87 10.68 -3.93 0.24
N TYR A 88 9.61 -4.66 0.01
CA TYR A 88 9.70 -6.07 -0.37
C TYR A 88 9.54 -6.19 -1.89
N ASN A 89 10.47 -6.90 -2.51
CA ASN A 89 10.38 -7.30 -3.91
C ASN A 89 10.22 -8.82 -3.99
N ALA A 90 9.42 -9.31 -4.91
CA ALA A 90 9.35 -10.74 -5.20
C ALA A 90 10.35 -11.09 -6.31
N ARG A 91 11.26 -12.05 -6.07
CA ARG A 91 12.05 -12.66 -7.15
C ARG A 91 11.13 -13.55 -8.01
N HIS A 92 11.53 -13.88 -9.22
CA HIS A 92 10.77 -14.82 -10.04
C HIS A 92 10.69 -16.21 -9.37
N GLY A 93 9.48 -16.73 -9.20
CA GLY A 93 9.22 -18.10 -8.76
C GLY A 93 8.26 -18.82 -9.73
N SER A 94 8.57 -20.05 -10.11
CA SER A 94 7.73 -20.84 -11.02
C SER A 94 6.38 -21.24 -10.41
N GLY A 95 6.27 -21.22 -9.08
CA GLY A 95 5.03 -21.48 -8.34
C GLY A 95 4.15 -20.24 -8.14
N HIS A 96 4.57 -19.06 -8.61
CA HIS A 96 3.82 -17.82 -8.44
C HIS A 96 2.51 -17.84 -9.22
N VAL A 97 1.42 -17.50 -8.56
CA VAL A 97 0.10 -17.38 -9.19
C VAL A 97 -0.23 -15.91 -9.37
N TRP A 98 -0.25 -15.47 -10.62
CA TRP A 98 -0.57 -14.11 -11.02
C TRP A 98 -2.05 -13.94 -11.32
N TRP A 99 -2.66 -12.91 -10.74
CA TRP A 99 -3.99 -12.44 -11.09
C TRP A 99 -3.83 -11.13 -11.84
N ILE A 100 -4.34 -11.08 -13.07
CA ILE A 100 -4.16 -9.95 -13.96
C ILE A 100 -5.53 -9.35 -14.25
N PHE A 101 -5.61 -8.02 -14.29
CA PHE A 101 -6.84 -7.31 -14.61
C PHE A 101 -6.67 -6.51 -15.92
N PRO A 102 -6.74 -7.18 -17.09
CA PRO A 102 -6.60 -6.53 -18.39
C PRO A 102 -7.85 -5.72 -18.76
N GLY A 103 -7.67 -4.65 -19.54
CA GLY A 103 -8.80 -3.85 -20.02
C GLY A 103 -9.47 -3.01 -18.93
N MET A 104 -8.82 -2.76 -17.79
CA MET A 104 -9.37 -1.91 -16.73
C MET A 104 -9.75 -0.54 -17.31
N SER A 105 -11.03 -0.19 -17.20
CA SER A 105 -11.53 1.14 -17.51
C SER A 105 -11.28 2.11 -16.35
N SER A 106 -11.40 3.41 -16.61
CA SER A 106 -11.35 4.43 -15.55
C SER A 106 -12.51 4.33 -14.54
N SER A 107 -13.56 3.57 -14.84
CA SER A 107 -14.71 3.35 -13.94
C SER A 107 -14.52 2.18 -12.96
N GLU A 108 -13.48 1.39 -13.14
CA GLU A 108 -13.17 0.22 -12.31
C GLU A 108 -12.02 0.50 -11.34
N VAL A 109 -12.05 -0.18 -10.21
CA VAL A 109 -11.01 -0.06 -9.18
C VAL A 109 -10.63 -1.43 -8.63
N LEU A 110 -9.35 -1.61 -8.32
CA LEU A 110 -8.86 -2.70 -7.49
C LEU A 110 -8.64 -2.19 -6.07
N LEU A 111 -9.21 -2.89 -5.09
CA LEU A 111 -9.02 -2.60 -3.67
C LEU A 111 -7.99 -3.54 -3.07
N LEU A 112 -6.88 -2.99 -2.60
CA LEU A 112 -5.88 -3.71 -1.83
C LEU A 112 -6.13 -3.43 -0.35
N LYS A 113 -6.79 -4.38 0.32
CA LYS A 113 -7.11 -4.30 1.74
C LYS A 113 -5.95 -4.84 2.57
N CYS A 114 -5.34 -3.98 3.38
CA CYS A 114 -4.42 -4.38 4.43
C CYS A 114 -5.12 -4.20 5.77
N TRP A 115 -5.16 -5.23 6.61
CA TRP A 115 -5.75 -5.15 7.94
C TRP A 115 -4.86 -5.87 8.95
N ASP A 116 -5.05 -5.54 10.22
CA ASP A 116 -4.44 -6.31 11.30
C ASP A 116 -5.31 -7.55 11.53
N SER A 117 -4.82 -8.74 11.17
CA SER A 117 -5.43 -10.01 11.59
C SER A 117 -5.01 -10.24 13.04
N ALA A 118 -5.79 -9.69 13.97
CA ALA A 118 -5.68 -10.04 15.38
C ALA A 118 -5.69 -11.56 15.59
#